data_AF-A0A142BW08-F1
#
_entry.id   AF-A0A142BW08-F1
#
_cell.length_a   1.000
_cell.length_b   1.000
_cell.length_c   1.000
_cell.angle_alpha   90.00
_cell.angle_beta   90.00
_cell.angle_gamma   90.00
#
_symmetry.space_group_name_H-M   'P 1'
#
loop_
_entity.id
_entity.type
_entity.pdbx_description
1 polymer ?
#
loop_
_entity_poly.entity_id
_entity_poly.type
_entity_poly.pdbx_seq_one_letter_code
_entity_poly.pdbx_strand_id
1 'polypeptide(L)'
;MAKAFARQTKLKNVVGRSEYISDNQRQEHIVLHSQENMIHSWNEYADYEKQNKKNKEENIQGREIIIALPNELDQDREKLKEVVDDYSFNLLGDNRDFEYAVHWNKEKTNLHAHIIYSERERQKKEPKRYKRDYYYNYEEGKMSSKKDPNAVITKHKGDIKYNKEGEIEYTD
;
A
#
# COMPACT_ATOMS: atom_id res chain seq x y z
N MET A 1 33.96 -11.47 -10.87
CA MET A 1 32.98 -12.35 -10.20
C MET A 1 31.71 -11.55 -10.00
N ALA A 2 30.55 -12.05 -10.42
CA ALA A 2 29.29 -11.33 -10.28
C ALA A 2 28.97 -11.17 -8.79
N LYS A 3 29.04 -9.93 -8.27
CA LYS A 3 28.80 -9.55 -6.87
C LYS A 3 27.35 -9.09 -6.62
N ALA A 4 26.42 -9.43 -7.51
CA ALA A 4 25.02 -9.01 -7.38
C ALA A 4 24.13 -10.26 -7.42
N PHE A 5 23.35 -10.45 -6.35
CA PHE A 5 22.33 -11.48 -6.24
C PHE A 5 20.98 -10.81 -6.04
N ALA A 6 20.01 -11.21 -6.85
CA ALA A 6 18.61 -10.88 -6.65
C ALA A 6 17.78 -12.14 -6.88
N ARG A 7 16.84 -12.41 -5.98
CA ARG A 7 15.88 -13.51 -6.10
C ARG A 7 14.48 -13.00 -5.82
N GLN A 8 13.51 -13.53 -6.56
CA GLN A 8 12.10 -13.27 -6.29
C GLN A 8 11.36 -14.57 -5.98
N THR A 9 10.47 -14.54 -4.99
CA THR A 9 9.67 -15.70 -4.57
C THR A 9 8.20 -15.31 -4.42
N LYS A 10 7.29 -16.25 -4.74
CA LYS A 10 5.84 -16.10 -4.53
C LYS A 10 5.50 -16.43 -3.07
N LEU A 11 4.64 -15.62 -2.45
CA LEU A 11 4.18 -15.83 -1.08
C LEU A 11 2.73 -16.29 -1.07
N LYS A 12 2.47 -17.46 -0.48
CA LYS A 12 1.10 -17.94 -0.19
C LYS A 12 0.61 -17.56 1.22
N ASN A 13 1.54 -17.18 2.09
CA ASN A 13 1.26 -16.66 3.42
C ASN A 13 2.10 -15.38 3.60
N VAL A 14 1.58 -14.25 3.14
CA VAL A 14 2.31 -12.97 3.18
C VAL A 14 2.38 -12.41 4.59
N VAL A 15 1.33 -12.58 5.39
CA VAL A 15 1.28 -12.16 6.80
C VAL A 15 2.37 -12.86 7.61
N GLY A 16 2.43 -14.19 7.54
CA GLY A 16 3.46 -14.95 8.25
C GLY A 16 4.87 -14.69 7.73
N ARG A 17 5.03 -14.28 6.45
CA ARG A 17 6.33 -13.87 5.92
C ARG A 17 6.76 -12.50 6.45
N SER A 18 5.84 -11.54 6.50
CA SER A 18 6.05 -10.21 7.10
C SER A 18 6.48 -10.32 8.57
N GLU A 19 5.74 -11.10 9.35
CA GLU A 19 6.12 -11.42 10.75
C GLU A 19 7.52 -12.05 10.80
N TYR A 20 7.82 -12.99 9.91
CA TYR A 20 9.11 -13.68 9.92
C TYR A 20 10.28 -12.73 9.64
N ILE A 21 10.19 -11.83 8.66
CA ILE A 21 11.30 -10.92 8.31
C ILE A 21 11.48 -9.80 9.34
N SER A 22 10.48 -9.52 10.16
CA SER A 22 10.53 -8.44 11.16
C SER A 22 10.78 -8.92 12.59
N ASP A 23 10.82 -10.24 12.82
CA ASP A 23 10.97 -10.85 14.14
C ASP A 23 12.46 -11.03 14.53
N ASN A 24 12.90 -10.23 15.52
CA ASN A 24 14.24 -10.28 16.10
C ASN A 24 14.59 -11.61 16.80
N GLN A 25 13.61 -12.45 17.14
CA GLN A 25 13.84 -13.78 17.72
C GLN A 25 14.08 -14.85 16.64
N ARG A 26 13.54 -14.64 15.43
CA ARG A 26 13.63 -15.58 14.31
C ARG A 26 14.66 -15.19 13.28
N GLN A 27 14.97 -13.90 13.14
CA GLN A 27 16.01 -13.38 12.27
C GLN A 27 17.19 -12.88 13.10
N GLU A 28 18.38 -13.28 12.69
CA GLU A 28 19.61 -12.79 13.27
C GLU A 28 19.93 -11.42 12.63
N HIS A 29 20.21 -10.40 13.45
CA HIS A 29 20.78 -9.12 13.05
C HIS A 29 19.93 -8.27 12.07
N ILE A 30 18.68 -8.00 12.42
CA ILE A 30 17.87 -6.99 11.73
C ILE A 30 18.50 -5.60 11.95
N VAL A 31 18.86 -4.95 10.85
CA VAL A 31 19.42 -3.60 10.83
C VAL A 31 18.32 -2.56 10.70
N LEU A 32 17.40 -2.78 9.76
CA LEU A 32 16.35 -1.84 9.40
C LEU A 32 15.07 -2.62 9.06
N HIS A 33 13.92 -2.09 9.45
CA HIS A 33 12.61 -2.58 9.03
C HIS A 33 11.71 -1.37 8.80
N SER A 34 10.98 -1.36 7.69
CA SER A 34 10.06 -0.28 7.33
C SER A 34 8.77 -0.82 6.72
N GLN A 35 7.65 -0.30 7.23
CA GLN A 35 6.32 -0.44 6.68
C GLN A 35 5.72 0.94 6.33
N GLU A 36 6.55 1.99 6.24
CA GLU A 36 6.08 3.37 6.02
C GLU A 36 5.33 3.54 4.68
N ASN A 37 5.60 2.67 3.72
CA ASN A 37 5.01 2.69 2.38
C ASN A 37 3.77 1.77 2.25
N MET A 38 3.21 1.34 3.38
CA MET A 38 2.00 0.53 3.46
C MET A 38 0.78 1.41 3.75
N ILE A 39 -0.20 1.38 2.85
CA ILE A 39 -1.55 1.92 3.05
C ILE A 39 -2.49 0.82 3.54
N HIS A 40 -2.45 -0.36 2.90
CA HIS A 40 -3.20 -1.54 3.33
C HIS A 40 -2.28 -2.53 4.03
N SER A 41 -2.79 -3.14 5.08
CA SER A 41 -2.11 -4.20 5.83
C SER A 41 -1.99 -5.50 5.01
N TRP A 42 -1.04 -6.36 5.40
CA TRP A 42 -0.93 -7.69 4.81
C TRP A 42 -2.15 -8.59 5.06
N ASN A 43 -2.88 -8.36 6.15
CA ASN A 43 -4.14 -9.06 6.42
C ASN A 43 -5.20 -8.69 5.37
N GLU A 44 -5.34 -7.39 5.05
CA GLU A 44 -6.25 -6.94 3.98
C GLU A 44 -5.90 -7.56 2.64
N TYR A 45 -4.61 -7.63 2.28
CA TYR A 45 -4.17 -8.31 1.05
C TYR A 45 -4.42 -9.82 1.07
N ALA A 46 -4.10 -10.50 2.17
CA ALA A 46 -4.34 -11.93 2.30
C ALA A 46 -5.83 -12.27 2.19
N ASP A 47 -6.69 -11.47 2.82
CA ASP A 47 -8.14 -11.62 2.76
C ASP A 47 -8.67 -11.32 1.36
N TYR A 48 -8.20 -10.25 0.72
CA TYR A 48 -8.57 -9.92 -0.66
C TYR A 48 -8.24 -11.08 -1.62
N GLU A 49 -7.04 -11.65 -1.53
CA GLU A 49 -6.62 -12.75 -2.40
C GLU A 49 -7.38 -14.04 -2.15
N LYS A 50 -7.74 -14.31 -0.89
CA LYS A 50 -8.57 -15.44 -0.52
C LYS A 50 -9.99 -15.30 -1.05
N GLN A 51 -10.58 -14.10 -0.97
CA GLN A 51 -11.94 -13.82 -1.43
C GLN A 51 -12.05 -13.79 -2.97
N ASN A 52 -11.00 -13.36 -3.67
CA ASN A 52 -10.98 -13.21 -5.13
C ASN A 52 -10.33 -14.40 -5.86
N LYS A 53 -10.35 -15.57 -5.24
CA LYS A 53 -9.83 -16.82 -5.82
C LYS A 53 -10.69 -17.26 -7.01
N LYS A 54 -10.07 -17.45 -8.17
CA LYS A 54 -10.77 -17.79 -9.44
C LYS A 54 -10.84 -19.29 -9.74
N ASN A 55 -10.03 -20.11 -9.06
CA ASN A 55 -9.95 -21.54 -9.29
C ASN A 55 -9.71 -22.28 -7.96
N LYS A 56 -9.39 -23.59 -7.98
CA LYS A 56 -9.14 -24.36 -6.74
C LYS A 56 -7.77 -24.07 -6.11
N GLU A 57 -6.85 -23.43 -6.82
CA GLU A 57 -5.52 -23.08 -6.30
C GLU A 57 -5.58 -21.78 -5.50
N GLU A 58 -4.81 -21.70 -4.43
CA GLU A 58 -4.68 -20.46 -3.67
C GLU A 58 -3.98 -19.39 -4.51
N ASN A 59 -4.53 -18.17 -4.47
CA ASN A 59 -3.88 -17.01 -5.05
C ASN A 59 -2.55 -16.73 -4.35
N ILE A 60 -1.65 -16.09 -5.07
CA ILE A 60 -0.42 -15.52 -4.51
C ILE A 60 -0.84 -14.30 -3.69
N GLN A 61 -0.47 -14.27 -2.41
CA GLN A 61 -0.80 -13.18 -1.50
C GLN A 61 0.13 -11.98 -1.62
N GLY A 62 1.34 -12.22 -2.12
CA GLY A 62 2.35 -11.20 -2.35
C GLY A 62 3.62 -11.83 -2.90
N ARG A 63 4.66 -11.03 -3.06
CA ARG A 63 5.98 -11.50 -3.49
C ARG A 63 7.06 -10.93 -2.62
N GLU A 64 8.13 -11.68 -2.52
CA GLU A 64 9.35 -11.26 -1.86
C GLU A 64 10.46 -11.14 -2.87
N ILE A 65 11.24 -10.07 -2.76
CA ILE A 65 12.51 -9.88 -3.43
C ILE A 65 13.60 -9.87 -2.38
N ILE A 66 14.65 -10.67 -2.58
CA ILE A 66 15.84 -10.67 -1.75
C ILE A 66 16.98 -10.14 -2.59
N ILE A 67 17.61 -9.06 -2.16
CA ILE A 67 18.79 -8.47 -2.82
C ILE A 67 19.97 -8.40 -1.86
N ALA A 68 21.16 -8.72 -2.36
CA ALA A 68 22.39 -8.42 -1.64
C ALA A 68 22.71 -6.92 -1.74
N LEU A 69 23.14 -6.32 -0.64
CA LEU A 69 23.52 -4.92 -0.54
C LEU A 69 25.03 -4.79 -0.31
N PRO A 70 25.65 -3.67 -0.70
CA PRO A 70 26.98 -3.33 -0.23
C PRO A 70 27.02 -3.27 1.30
N ASN A 71 27.94 -4.04 1.89
CA ASN A 71 28.09 -4.16 3.35
C ASN A 71 28.38 -2.82 4.03
N GLU A 72 29.01 -1.87 3.32
CA GLU A 72 29.36 -0.55 3.81
C GLU A 72 28.13 0.31 4.13
N LEU A 73 26.96 0.00 3.57
CA LEU A 73 25.72 0.74 3.83
C LEU A 73 25.24 0.62 5.28
N ASP A 74 25.64 -0.41 6.03
CA ASP A 74 25.29 -0.56 7.45
C ASP A 74 25.90 0.56 8.34
N GLN A 75 26.89 1.30 7.82
CA GLN A 75 27.52 2.40 8.56
C GLN A 75 26.63 3.65 8.65
N ASP A 76 25.65 3.78 7.75
CA ASP A 76 24.75 4.92 7.68
C ASP A 76 23.32 4.43 7.44
N ARG A 77 22.55 4.39 8.54
CA ARG A 77 21.18 3.91 8.53
C ARG A 77 20.26 4.77 7.65
N GLU A 78 20.47 6.08 7.60
CA GLU A 78 19.65 6.97 6.77
C GLU A 78 19.95 6.71 5.30
N LYS A 79 21.23 6.58 4.93
CA LYS A 79 21.60 6.27 3.55
C LYS A 79 21.14 4.86 3.13
N LEU A 80 21.24 3.89 4.02
CA LEU A 80 20.70 2.54 3.79
C LEU A 80 19.20 2.59 3.50
N LYS A 81 18.44 3.34 4.30
CA LYS A 81 17.00 3.52 4.09
C LYS A 81 16.70 4.15 2.73
N GLU A 82 17.37 5.26 2.40
CA GLU A 82 17.23 5.95 1.11
C GLU A 82 17.48 5.00 -0.07
N VAL A 83 18.57 4.22 -0.03
CA VAL A 83 18.91 3.26 -1.09
C VAL A 83 17.84 2.19 -1.26
N VAL A 84 17.30 1.64 -0.17
CA VAL A 84 16.27 0.58 -0.24
C VAL A 84 14.91 1.16 -0.66
N ASP A 85 14.57 2.36 -0.20
CA ASP A 85 13.38 3.08 -0.64
C ASP A 85 13.45 3.38 -2.15
N ASP A 86 14.54 3.98 -2.62
CA ASP A 86 14.75 4.28 -4.03
C ASP A 86 14.69 3.02 -4.89
N TYR A 87 15.33 1.93 -4.46
CA TYR A 87 15.27 0.66 -5.17
C TYR A 87 13.82 0.15 -5.26
N SER A 88 13.10 0.19 -4.15
CA SER A 88 11.71 -0.29 -4.08
C SER A 88 10.77 0.55 -4.92
N PHE A 89 10.87 1.89 -4.87
CA PHE A 89 10.05 2.77 -5.70
C PHE A 89 10.37 2.66 -7.18
N ASN A 90 11.65 2.55 -7.56
CA ASN A 90 12.02 2.34 -8.96
C ASN A 90 11.48 1.02 -9.52
N LEU A 91 11.37 0.00 -8.68
CA LEU A 91 10.92 -1.33 -9.11
C LEU A 91 9.40 -1.49 -9.06
N LEU A 92 8.74 -0.92 -8.05
CA LEU A 92 7.34 -1.18 -7.72
C LEU A 92 6.42 0.01 -8.05
N GLY A 93 6.97 1.20 -8.26
CA GLY A 93 6.21 2.44 -8.41
C GLY A 93 5.61 2.96 -7.11
N ASP A 94 4.82 4.02 -7.21
CA ASP A 94 4.17 4.71 -6.09
C ASP A 94 2.74 4.21 -5.81
N ASN A 95 2.32 3.14 -6.49
CA ASN A 95 0.97 2.60 -6.45
C ASN A 95 0.89 1.17 -5.89
N ARG A 96 1.97 0.60 -5.38
CA ARG A 96 1.99 -0.71 -4.73
C ARG A 96 2.40 -0.58 -3.28
N ASP A 97 1.76 -1.37 -2.42
CA ASP A 97 2.15 -1.47 -1.01
C ASP A 97 3.35 -2.41 -0.92
N PHE A 98 4.36 -1.98 -0.18
CA PHE A 98 5.53 -2.78 0.12
C PHE A 98 6.06 -2.48 1.52
N GLU A 99 6.72 -3.48 2.08
CA GLU A 99 7.55 -3.38 3.26
C GLU A 99 8.93 -3.92 2.94
N TYR A 100 9.90 -3.61 3.79
CA TYR A 100 11.17 -4.30 3.73
C TYR A 100 11.84 -4.43 5.09
N ALA A 101 12.69 -5.44 5.21
CA ALA A 101 13.64 -5.60 6.30
C ALA A 101 15.04 -5.84 5.74
N VAL A 102 16.06 -5.25 6.35
CA VAL A 102 17.47 -5.42 6.01
C VAL A 102 18.15 -6.21 7.11
N HIS A 103 18.80 -7.31 6.74
CA HIS A 103 19.45 -8.24 7.65
C HIS A 103 20.91 -8.43 7.30
N TRP A 104 21.70 -8.77 8.31
CA TRP A 104 22.93 -9.52 8.10
C TRP A 104 22.65 -11.01 8.10
N ASN A 105 23.40 -11.79 7.31
CA ASN A 105 23.51 -13.22 7.59
C ASN A 105 24.22 -13.45 8.94
N LYS A 106 24.15 -14.70 9.42
CA LYS A 106 24.76 -15.13 10.69
C LYS A 106 26.23 -14.72 10.84
N GLU A 107 27.04 -14.89 9.78
CA GLU A 107 28.46 -14.54 9.81
C GLU A 107 28.75 -13.04 9.63
N LYS A 108 27.72 -12.20 9.42
CA LYS A 108 27.84 -10.77 9.08
C LYS A 108 28.76 -10.48 7.89
N THR A 109 28.68 -11.34 6.89
CA THR A 109 29.43 -11.22 5.63
C THR A 109 28.56 -10.75 4.47
N ASN A 110 27.24 -10.79 4.62
CA ASN A 110 26.28 -10.45 3.59
C ASN A 110 25.11 -9.64 4.19
N LEU A 111 25.12 -8.33 3.92
CA LEU A 111 23.97 -7.45 4.12
C LEU A 111 22.97 -7.67 2.98
N HIS A 112 21.70 -7.88 3.30
CA HIS A 112 20.67 -8.10 2.29
C HIS A 112 19.31 -7.54 2.73
N ALA A 113 18.51 -7.12 1.74
CA ALA A 113 17.14 -6.67 1.97
C ALA A 113 16.14 -7.72 1.51
N HIS A 114 15.16 -7.98 2.37
CA HIS A 114 13.90 -8.63 2.05
C HIS A 114 12.86 -7.56 1.77
N ILE A 115 12.36 -7.48 0.53
CA ILE A 115 11.32 -6.53 0.11
C ILE A 115 10.07 -7.34 -0.21
N ILE A 116 9.02 -7.18 0.58
CA ILE A 116 7.74 -7.83 0.38
C ILE A 116 6.77 -6.82 -0.20
N TYR A 117 6.07 -7.20 -1.27
CA TYR A 117 5.15 -6.31 -1.96
C TYR A 117 3.91 -7.02 -2.47
N SER A 118 2.84 -6.25 -2.67
CA SER A 118 1.60 -6.72 -3.29
C SER A 118 1.67 -6.70 -4.82
N GLU A 119 1.23 -7.79 -5.46
CA GLU A 119 1.00 -7.80 -6.91
C GLU A 119 -0.22 -6.95 -7.32
N ARG A 120 -0.97 -6.39 -6.36
CA ARG A 120 -2.04 -5.43 -6.62
C ARG A 120 -1.52 -4.01 -6.66
N GLU A 121 -2.02 -3.27 -7.63
CA GLU A 121 -1.87 -1.81 -7.68
C GLU A 121 -3.05 -1.18 -6.97
N ARG A 122 -2.76 -0.26 -6.06
CA ARG A 122 -3.74 0.67 -5.52
C ARG A 122 -4.29 1.49 -6.67
N GLN A 123 -5.59 1.38 -6.89
CA GLN A 123 -6.25 2.32 -7.77
C GLN A 123 -6.32 3.67 -7.08
N LYS A 124 -5.68 4.69 -7.66
CA LYS A 124 -5.92 6.08 -7.29
C LYS A 124 -7.34 6.42 -7.71
N LYS A 125 -8.30 6.24 -6.82
CA LYS A 125 -9.67 6.71 -7.04
C LYS A 125 -9.74 8.15 -6.55
N GLU A 126 -10.19 9.03 -7.42
CA GLU A 126 -10.41 10.43 -7.05
C GLU A 126 -11.73 10.53 -6.26
N PRO A 127 -11.84 11.39 -5.25
CA PRO A 127 -13.12 11.69 -4.64
C PRO A 127 -14.13 12.14 -5.70
N LYS A 128 -15.30 11.50 -5.75
CA LYS A 128 -16.43 11.96 -6.55
C LYS A 128 -16.79 13.37 -6.10
N ARG A 129 -16.94 14.28 -7.06
CA ARG A 129 -17.37 15.65 -6.81
C ARG A 129 -18.77 15.91 -7.36
N TYR A 130 -19.52 16.83 -6.76
CA TYR A 130 -20.81 17.24 -7.30
C TYR A 130 -20.62 17.94 -8.66
N LYS A 131 -21.28 17.44 -9.71
CA LYS A 131 -21.16 17.97 -11.08
C LYS A 131 -21.91 19.31 -11.28
N ARG A 132 -22.80 19.66 -10.36
CA ARG A 132 -23.63 20.86 -10.34
C ARG A 132 -24.08 21.17 -8.92
N ASP A 133 -24.60 22.37 -8.69
CA ASP A 133 -25.22 22.75 -7.43
C ASP A 133 -26.55 22.00 -7.24
N TYR A 134 -26.82 21.64 -5.99
CA TYR A 134 -28.08 21.01 -5.57
C TYR A 134 -28.87 21.97 -4.70
N TYR A 135 -30.15 22.12 -5.04
CA TYR A 135 -31.05 23.07 -4.41
C TYR A 135 -32.11 22.33 -3.58
N TYR A 136 -32.45 22.87 -2.43
CA TYR A 136 -33.48 22.35 -1.54
C TYR A 136 -34.44 23.47 -1.16
N ASN A 137 -35.74 23.20 -1.21
CA ASN A 137 -36.77 24.12 -0.71
C ASN A 137 -37.13 23.69 0.71
N TYR A 138 -36.81 24.53 1.71
CA TYR A 138 -37.08 24.23 3.11
C TYR A 138 -38.55 24.33 3.51
N GLU A 139 -39.37 25.11 2.80
CA GLU A 139 -40.80 25.22 3.08
C GLU A 139 -41.55 23.96 2.62
N GLU A 140 -41.19 23.43 1.45
CA GLU A 140 -41.79 22.21 0.91
C GLU A 140 -41.10 20.92 1.37
N GLY A 141 -39.95 21.03 2.04
CA GLY A 141 -39.17 19.90 2.52
C GLY A 141 -38.65 18.98 1.42
N LYS A 142 -38.39 19.50 0.22
CA LYS A 142 -37.98 18.68 -0.95
C LYS A 142 -36.88 19.31 -1.80
N MET A 143 -36.22 18.46 -2.58
CA MET A 143 -35.26 18.89 -3.60
C MET A 143 -35.95 19.80 -4.63
N SER A 144 -35.30 20.90 -4.96
CA SER A 144 -35.85 21.92 -5.85
C SER A 144 -34.88 22.29 -6.98
N SER A 145 -35.29 23.25 -7.79
CA SER A 145 -34.45 23.85 -8.83
C SER A 145 -33.98 25.24 -8.40
N LYS A 146 -32.92 25.75 -9.03
CA LYS A 146 -32.43 27.11 -8.81
C LYS A 146 -33.50 28.21 -8.95
N LYS A 147 -34.55 27.96 -9.75
CA LYS A 147 -35.60 28.94 -10.05
C LYS A 147 -36.67 29.06 -8.95
N ASP A 148 -36.68 28.13 -8.00
CA ASP A 148 -37.65 28.15 -6.92
C ASP A 148 -37.33 29.32 -5.96
N PRO A 149 -38.30 30.20 -5.64
CA PRO A 149 -38.06 31.37 -4.79
C PRO A 149 -37.43 31.04 -3.43
N ASN A 150 -37.75 29.87 -2.89
CA ASN A 150 -37.31 29.43 -1.56
C ASN A 150 -36.21 28.37 -1.63
N ALA A 151 -35.54 28.25 -2.79
CA ALA A 151 -34.41 27.35 -2.94
C ALA A 151 -33.14 27.86 -2.26
N VAL A 152 -32.55 27.00 -1.44
CA VAL A 152 -31.19 27.16 -0.93
C VAL A 152 -30.25 26.17 -1.60
N ILE A 153 -28.96 26.52 -1.73
CA ILE A 153 -27.95 25.55 -2.15
C ILE A 153 -27.58 24.71 -0.93
N THR A 154 -27.62 23.39 -1.10
CA THR A 154 -27.22 22.43 -0.05
C THR A 154 -25.90 21.74 -0.34
N LYS A 155 -25.53 21.62 -1.62
CA LYS A 155 -24.25 21.04 -2.08
C LYS A 155 -23.75 21.87 -3.26
N HIS A 156 -22.51 22.35 -3.21
CA HIS A 156 -21.94 23.14 -4.30
C HIS A 156 -21.28 22.25 -5.34
N LYS A 157 -21.32 22.71 -6.59
CA LYS A 157 -20.53 22.11 -7.66
C LYS A 157 -19.05 22.10 -7.28
N GLY A 158 -18.42 20.94 -7.37
CA GLY A 158 -17.01 20.74 -7.04
C GLY A 158 -16.76 20.21 -5.63
N ASP A 159 -17.74 20.29 -4.73
CA ASP A 159 -17.61 19.72 -3.38
C ASP A 159 -17.47 18.19 -3.45
N ILE A 160 -16.71 17.63 -2.49
CA ILE A 160 -16.56 16.19 -2.32
C ILE A 160 -17.92 15.58 -1.94
N LYS A 161 -18.25 14.44 -2.54
CA LYS A 161 -19.43 13.66 -2.19
C LYS A 161 -19.12 12.74 -1.03
N TYR A 162 -20.09 12.64 -0.13
CA TYR A 162 -20.08 11.71 0.99
C TYR A 162 -21.29 10.76 0.87
N ASN A 163 -21.11 9.49 1.21
CA ASN A 163 -22.18 8.51 1.32
C ASN A 163 -23.06 8.81 2.55
N LYS A 164 -24.06 7.95 2.81
CA LYS A 164 -25.01 8.16 3.93
C LYS A 164 -24.34 7.99 5.29
N GLU A 165 -23.26 7.23 5.32
CA GLU A 165 -22.43 6.90 6.48
C GLU A 165 -21.39 8.01 6.78
N GLY A 166 -21.28 9.02 5.91
CA GLY A 166 -20.35 10.14 6.07
C GLY A 166 -18.95 9.91 5.50
N GLU A 167 -18.75 8.85 4.73
CA GLU A 167 -17.49 8.49 4.09
C GLU A 167 -17.41 9.07 2.66
N ILE A 168 -16.21 9.39 2.19
CA ILE A 168 -16.00 9.95 0.85
C ILE A 168 -16.42 8.93 -0.22
N GLU A 169 -17.25 9.34 -1.17
CA GLU A 169 -17.49 8.56 -2.39
C GLU A 169 -16.31 8.74 -3.35
N TYR A 170 -15.81 7.64 -3.91
CA TYR A 170 -14.69 7.65 -4.87
C TYR A 170 -15.16 7.32 -6.30
N THR A 171 -14.40 7.74 -7.31
CA THR A 171 -14.63 7.36 -8.71
C THR A 171 -14.57 5.84 -8.88
N ASP A 172 -15.36 5.33 -9.83
CA ASP A 172 -15.40 3.91 -10.12
C ASP A 172 -14.09 3.44 -10.75
#